data_AF-A0A9K3JTN6-F1
#
_entry.id   AF-A0A9K3JTN6-F1
#
_cell.length_a   1.000
_cell.length_b   1.000
_cell.length_c   1.000
_cell.angle_alpha   90.00
_cell.angle_beta   90.00
_cell.angle_gamma   90.00
#
_symmetry.space_group_name_H-M   'P 1'
#
loop_
_entity.id
_entity.type
_entity.pdbx_description
1 polymer ?
#
loop_
_entity_poly.entity_id
_entity_poly.type
_entity_poly.pdbx_seq_one_letter_code
_entity_poly.pdbx_strand_id
1 'polypeptide(L)'
;MANIIVAQLLYLDAVDPNKDIVMYVNSPGGSVTAGMAIFDTMKHIRPDVSTVCVGLAARLMKCWHHKTNLNGYLAYDTGQSIDRINQDTDRNYFMSAKESKEYGLIDGVIMNPLKALQPLAAA
;
A
#
# COMPACT_ATOMS: atom_id res chain seq x y z
N MET A 1 12.50 10.56 -2.24
CA MET A 1 11.09 10.66 -1.79
C MET A 1 10.84 9.88 -0.50
N ALA A 2 11.22 8.59 -0.42
CA ALA A 2 10.95 7.76 0.76
C ALA A 2 11.37 8.39 2.10
N ASN A 3 12.56 9.01 2.20
CA ASN A 3 13.01 9.64 3.44
C ASN A 3 12.04 10.71 3.98
N ILE A 4 11.38 11.47 3.09
CA ILE A 4 10.40 12.50 3.50
C ILE A 4 9.14 11.84 4.02
N ILE A 5 8.66 10.79 3.34
CA ILE A 5 7.48 10.03 3.77
C ILE A 5 7.73 9.38 5.14
N VAL A 6 8.89 8.73 5.32
CA VAL A 6 9.30 8.12 6.61
C VAL A 6 9.35 9.18 7.71
N ALA A 7 9.97 10.34 7.46
CA ALA A 7 10.03 11.42 8.43
C ALA A 7 8.64 11.95 8.81
N GLN A 8 7.72 12.07 7.84
CA GLN A 8 6.34 12.49 8.09
C GLN A 8 5.55 11.48 8.92
N LEU A 9 5.70 10.19 8.64
CA LEU A 9 5.07 9.12 9.42
C LEU A 9 5.54 9.14 10.88
N LEU A 10 6.85 9.23 11.11
CA LEU A 10 7.43 9.31 12.45
C LEU A 10 7.00 10.60 13.18
N TYR A 11 6.89 11.72 12.45
CA TYR A 11 6.39 12.96 13.02
C TYR A 11 4.93 12.83 13.46
N LEU A 12 4.06 12.25 12.63
CA LEU A 12 2.64 12.08 12.96
C LEU A 12 2.45 11.14 14.17
N ASP A 13 3.23 10.05 14.26
CA ASP A 13 3.26 9.18 15.44
C ASP A 13 3.69 9.93 16.72
N ALA A 14 4.65 10.86 16.60
CA ALA A 14 5.10 11.67 17.73
C ALA A 14 4.07 12.74 18.15
N VAL A 15 3.31 13.31 17.20
CA VAL A 15 2.33 14.36 17.45
C VAL A 15 1.05 13.83 18.10
N ASP A 16 0.46 12.79 17.50
CA ASP A 16 -0.76 12.17 18.02
C ASP A 16 -0.81 10.69 17.61
N PRO A 17 -0.34 9.77 18.47
CA PRO A 17 -0.26 8.36 18.13
C PRO A 17 -1.62 7.65 18.06
N ASN A 18 -2.70 8.29 18.47
CA ASN A 18 -4.05 7.68 18.47
C ASN A 18 -4.86 8.05 17.23
N LYS A 19 -4.33 8.93 16.38
CA LYS A 19 -5.03 9.43 15.21
C LYS A 19 -4.52 8.74 13.95
N ASP A 20 -5.44 8.03 13.29
CA ASP A 20 -5.14 7.33 12.05
C ASP A 20 -4.60 8.27 10.96
N ILE A 21 -3.71 7.71 10.16
CA ILE A 21 -3.03 8.41 9.08
C ILE A 21 -3.61 7.95 7.74
N VAL A 22 -3.99 8.91 6.89
CA VAL A 22 -4.41 8.63 5.51
C VAL A 22 -3.28 8.97 4.55
N MET A 23 -2.76 7.96 3.87
CA MET A 23 -1.70 8.10 2.87
C MET A 23 -2.27 7.98 1.46
N TYR A 24 -2.20 9.06 0.69
CA TYR A 24 -2.58 9.06 -0.73
C TYR A 24 -1.43 8.55 -1.59
N VAL A 25 -1.71 7.58 -2.46
CA VAL A 25 -0.71 6.91 -3.31
C VAL A 25 -1.03 7.14 -4.77
N ASN A 26 -0.15 7.86 -5.46
CA ASN A 26 -0.10 7.95 -6.92
C ASN A 26 1.37 7.79 -7.32
N SER A 27 1.77 6.57 -7.65
CA SER A 27 3.17 6.22 -7.87
C SER A 27 3.31 5.21 -9.00
N PRO A 28 4.20 5.43 -9.98
CA PRO A 28 4.55 4.45 -11.00
C PRO A 28 5.47 3.33 -10.47
N GLY A 29 5.82 3.36 -9.17
CA GLY A 29 6.81 2.46 -8.58
C GLY A 29 8.20 3.10 -8.48
N GLY A 30 9.22 2.29 -8.17
CA GLY A 30 10.58 2.77 -7.94
C GLY A 30 11.43 1.81 -7.11
N SER A 31 12.40 2.30 -6.35
CA SER A 31 13.31 1.45 -5.56
C SER A 31 12.58 0.55 -4.55
N VAL A 32 12.89 -0.76 -4.56
CA VAL A 32 12.34 -1.73 -3.60
C VAL A 32 12.72 -1.39 -2.18
N THR A 33 13.99 -1.07 -1.93
CA THR A 33 14.47 -0.75 -0.58
C THR A 33 13.81 0.51 -0.04
N ALA A 34 13.55 1.49 -0.90
CA ALA A 34 12.84 2.70 -0.53
C ALA A 34 11.38 2.42 -0.16
N GLY A 35 10.70 1.53 -0.89
CA GLY A 35 9.33 1.12 -0.55
C GLY A 35 9.26 0.25 0.70
N MET A 36 10.21 -0.66 0.91
CA MET A 36 10.32 -1.44 2.15
C MET A 36 10.57 -0.54 3.36
N ALA A 37 11.41 0.49 3.25
CA ALA A 37 11.60 1.44 4.34
C ALA A 37 10.29 2.16 4.73
N ILE A 38 9.45 2.52 3.77
CA ILE A 38 8.12 3.09 4.04
C ILE A 38 7.22 2.04 4.69
N PHE A 39 7.14 0.84 4.12
CA PHE A 39 6.31 -0.26 4.63
C PHE A 39 6.67 -0.65 6.06
N ASP A 40 7.95 -0.82 6.35
CA ASP A 40 8.44 -1.15 7.69
C ASP A 40 8.13 -0.01 8.67
N THR A 41 8.24 1.25 8.23
CA THR A 41 7.85 2.40 9.06
C THR A 41 6.34 2.40 9.35
N MET A 42 5.50 2.09 8.36
CA MET A 42 4.05 1.98 8.56
C MET A 42 3.70 0.88 9.56
N LYS A 43 4.46 -0.23 9.61
CA LYS A 43 4.28 -1.31 10.58
C LYS A 43 4.87 -1.00 11.96
N HIS A 44 5.79 -0.02 12.05
CA HIS A 44 6.47 0.34 13.28
C HIS A 44 5.73 1.40 14.10
N ILE A 45 5.09 2.36 13.44
CA ILE A 45 4.35 3.43 14.13
C ILE A 45 3.06 2.91 14.77
N ARG A 46 2.56 3.65 15.76
CA ARG A 46 1.33 3.27 16.51
C ARG A 46 0.03 3.56 15.75
N PRO A 47 -0.12 4.68 15.02
CA PRO A 47 -1.33 4.94 14.23
C PRO A 47 -1.55 3.90 13.13
N ASP A 48 -2.81 3.56 12.88
CA ASP A 48 -3.16 2.81 11.69
C ASP A 48 -3.00 3.69 10.44
N VAL A 49 -2.37 3.12 9.40
CA VAL A 49 -2.15 3.81 8.13
C VAL A 49 -3.12 3.28 7.07
N SER A 50 -4.13 4.08 6.76
CA SER A 50 -5.04 3.83 5.63
C SER A 50 -4.42 4.33 4.33
N THR A 51 -4.44 3.51 3.28
CA THR A 51 -3.94 3.91 1.95
C THR A 51 -5.07 4.20 0.98
N VAL A 52 -4.94 5.29 0.22
CA VAL A 52 -5.91 5.67 -0.82
C VAL A 52 -5.17 5.82 -2.14
N CYS A 53 -5.36 4.86 -3.03
CA CYS A 53 -4.82 4.94 -4.38
C CYS A 53 -5.58 6.00 -5.20
N VAL A 54 -4.84 6.92 -5.82
CA VAL A 54 -5.37 7.96 -6.72
C VAL A 54 -4.59 7.90 -8.03
N GLY A 55 -5.28 7.63 -9.15
CA GLY A 55 -4.59 7.46 -10.43
C GLY A 55 -3.95 6.08 -10.54
N LEU A 56 -2.63 5.99 -10.42
CA LEU A 56 -1.87 4.74 -10.61
C LEU A 56 -1.07 4.38 -9.35
N ALA A 57 -1.19 3.14 -8.89
CA ALA A 57 -0.26 2.53 -7.95
C ALA A 57 0.40 1.32 -8.62
N ALA A 58 1.62 1.51 -9.10
CA ALA A 58 2.41 0.46 -9.73
C ALA A 58 3.57 0.00 -8.83
N ARG A 59 4.02 -1.22 -9.11
CA ARG A 59 4.96 -1.96 -8.26
C ARG A 59 6.39 -1.38 -8.30
N LEU A 60 7.11 -1.57 -7.20
CA LEU A 60 8.54 -1.29 -7.07
C LEU A 60 9.40 -2.12 -8.07
N MET A 61 10.46 -1.51 -8.61
CA MET A 61 11.37 -2.04 -9.62
C MET A 61 11.88 -3.45 -9.29
N LYS A 62 11.88 -4.34 -10.27
CA LYS A 62 12.15 -5.76 -10.13
C LYS A 62 13.66 -6.02 -9.95
N CYS A 63 14.15 -6.12 -8.72
CA CYS A 63 15.41 -6.81 -8.43
C CYS A 63 15.10 -8.25 -8.00
N TRP A 64 15.69 -9.24 -8.68
CA TRP A 64 15.41 -10.68 -8.48
C TRP A 64 15.53 -11.13 -7.02
N HIS A 65 16.46 -10.55 -6.25
CA HIS A 65 16.69 -10.90 -4.86
C HIS A 65 15.52 -10.55 -3.92
N HIS A 66 14.78 -9.48 -4.23
CA HIS A 66 13.62 -9.06 -3.42
C HIS A 66 12.28 -9.56 -3.96
N LYS A 67 12.27 -10.15 -5.16
CA LYS A 67 11.02 -10.62 -5.80
C LYS A 67 10.34 -11.69 -4.94
N THR A 68 11.10 -12.61 -4.35
CA THR A 68 10.57 -13.68 -3.50
C THR A 68 9.86 -13.13 -2.26
N ASN A 69 10.50 -12.20 -1.54
CA ASN A 69 9.93 -11.61 -0.32
C ASN A 69 8.68 -10.81 -0.65
N LEU A 70 8.74 -9.98 -1.70
CA LEU A 70 7.61 -9.11 -2.08
C LEU A 70 6.42 -9.92 -2.61
N ASN A 71 6.68 -11.00 -3.35
CA ASN A 71 5.61 -11.90 -3.80
C ASN A 71 5.02 -12.71 -2.64
N GLY A 72 5.82 -13.05 -1.63
CA GLY A 72 5.35 -13.64 -0.39
C GLY A 72 4.39 -12.73 0.36
N TYR A 73 4.74 -11.45 0.52
CA TYR A 73 3.83 -10.46 1.14
C TYR A 73 2.53 -10.30 0.35
N LEU A 74 2.62 -10.18 -0.98
CA LEU A 74 1.43 -10.08 -1.82
C LEU A 74 0.53 -11.32 -1.68
N ALA A 75 1.09 -12.53 -1.67
CA ALA A 75 0.33 -13.76 -1.48
C ALA A 75 -0.36 -13.78 -0.11
N TYR A 76 0.35 -13.37 0.95
CA TYR A 76 -0.18 -13.30 2.31
C TYR A 76 -1.32 -12.28 2.43
N ASP A 77 -1.13 -11.04 1.95
CA ASP A 77 -2.10 -9.95 2.08
C ASP A 77 -3.34 -10.17 1.19
N THR A 78 -3.17 -10.70 -0.03
CA THR A 78 -4.28 -10.92 -0.98
C THR A 78 -4.99 -12.27 -0.81
N GLY A 79 -4.38 -13.21 -0.08
CA GLY A 79 -4.84 -14.60 0.00
C GLY A 79 -4.64 -15.43 -1.27
N GLN A 80 -3.93 -14.91 -2.28
CA GLN A 80 -3.64 -15.64 -3.52
C GLN A 80 -2.47 -16.61 -3.35
N SER A 81 -2.42 -17.66 -4.19
CA SER A 81 -1.28 -18.57 -4.19
C SER A 81 -0.02 -17.88 -4.70
N ILE A 82 1.14 -18.28 -4.17
CA ILE A 82 2.44 -17.75 -4.60
C ILE A 82 2.68 -17.96 -6.11
N ASP A 83 2.19 -19.07 -6.66
CA ASP A 83 2.31 -19.40 -8.09
C ASP A 83 1.52 -18.42 -8.95
N ARG A 84 0.28 -18.10 -8.53
CA ARG A 84 -0.56 -17.10 -9.21
C ARG A 84 0.09 -15.73 -9.15
N ILE A 85 0.56 -15.30 -7.98
CA ILE A 85 1.31 -14.04 -7.84
C ILE A 85 2.55 -14.03 -8.73
N ASN A 86 3.30 -15.13 -8.81
CA ASN A 86 4.49 -15.20 -9.66
C ASN A 86 4.15 -15.02 -11.14
N GLN A 87 3.07 -15.66 -11.60
CA GLN A 87 2.59 -15.56 -12.98
C GLN A 87 2.09 -14.14 -13.30
N ASP A 88 1.20 -13.60 -12.46
CA ASP A 88 0.57 -12.29 -12.65
C ASP A 88 1.59 -11.14 -12.53
N THR A 89 2.64 -11.33 -11.71
CA THR A 89 3.75 -10.35 -11.57
C THR A 89 4.90 -10.55 -12.54
N ASP A 90 4.81 -11.50 -13.47
CA ASP A 90 5.89 -11.70 -14.43
C ASP A 90 5.84 -10.67 -15.56
N ARG A 91 4.64 -10.25 -15.97
CA ARG A 91 4.40 -9.22 -16.99
C ARG A 91 3.63 -8.03 -16.43
N ASN A 92 3.51 -6.98 -17.26
CA ASN A 92 2.67 -5.82 -16.97
C ASN A 92 1.21 -6.26 -16.95
N TYR A 93 0.71 -6.58 -15.76
CA TYR A 93 -0.69 -6.91 -15.51
C TYR A 93 -1.37 -5.70 -14.89
N PHE A 94 -2.31 -5.10 -15.63
CA PHE A 94 -3.08 -3.95 -15.18
C PHE A 94 -4.46 -4.41 -14.72
N MET A 95 -4.95 -3.76 -13.66
CA MET A 95 -6.27 -4.01 -13.10
C MET A 95 -6.99 -2.68 -12.94
N SER A 96 -8.30 -2.69 -13.19
CA SER A 96 -9.21 -1.64 -12.72
C SER A 96 -9.38 -1.70 -11.21
N ALA A 97 -9.86 -0.61 -10.59
CA ALA A 97 -10.11 -0.58 -9.15
C ALA A 97 -11.06 -1.71 -8.67
N LYS A 98 -12.02 -2.11 -9.51
CA LYS A 98 -12.93 -3.22 -9.18
C LYS A 98 -12.20 -4.57 -9.21
N GLU A 99 -11.40 -4.81 -10.23
CA GLU A 99 -10.58 -6.04 -10.31
C GLU A 99 -9.57 -6.11 -9.18
N SER A 100 -8.93 -4.99 -8.82
CA SER A 100 -8.01 -4.93 -7.67
C SER A 100 -8.70 -5.29 -6.35
N LYS A 101 -9.95 -4.88 -6.17
CA LYS A 101 -10.75 -5.27 -5.00
C LYS A 101 -11.02 -6.77 -4.99
N GLU A 102 -11.48 -7.32 -6.11
CA GLU A 102 -11.78 -8.76 -6.24
C GLU A 102 -10.52 -9.63 -6.10
N TYR A 103 -9.36 -9.10 -6.49
CA TYR A 103 -8.07 -9.76 -6.33
C TYR A 103 -7.58 -9.79 -4.86
N GLY A 104 -8.09 -8.89 -4.01
CA GLY A 104 -7.66 -8.72 -2.62
C GLY A 104 -6.53 -7.70 -2.43
N LEU A 105 -6.25 -6.84 -3.42
CA LEU A 105 -5.24 -5.79 -3.30
C LEU A 105 -5.73 -4.56 -2.54
N ILE A 106 -7.05 -4.32 -2.54
CA ILE A 106 -7.70 -3.19 -1.86
C ILE A 106 -9.03 -3.63 -1.26
N ASP A 107 -9.45 -2.98 -0.18
CA ASP A 107 -10.71 -3.34 0.52
C ASP A 107 -11.95 -2.72 -0.12
N GLY A 108 -11.80 -1.60 -0.83
CA GLY A 108 -12.92 -0.82 -1.33
C GLY A 108 -12.58 0.14 -2.46
N VAL A 109 -13.62 0.56 -3.18
CA VAL A 109 -13.52 1.57 -4.24
C VAL A 109 -14.33 2.80 -3.81
N ILE A 110 -13.66 3.94 -3.71
CA ILE A 110 -14.29 5.20 -3.33
C ILE A 110 -14.97 5.81 -4.55
N MET A 111 -16.31 5.72 -4.60
CA MET A 111 -17.12 6.31 -5.69
C MET A 111 -17.51 7.77 -5.41
N ASN A 112 -17.63 8.14 -4.13
CA ASN A 112 -17.92 9.51 -3.72
C ASN A 112 -16.97 9.93 -2.57
N PRO A 113 -15.95 10.76 -2.85
CA PRO A 113 -14.92 11.09 -1.88
C PRO A 113 -15.45 11.87 -0.68
N LEU A 114 -16.52 12.66 -0.84
CA LEU A 114 -17.12 13.45 0.25
C LEU A 114 -17.77 12.59 1.33
N LYS A 115 -18.13 11.34 1.01
CA LYS A 115 -18.75 10.41 1.95
C LYS A 115 -17.75 9.42 2.56
N ALA A 116 -16.67 9.11 1.83
CA ALA A 116 -15.68 8.12 2.25
C ALA A 116 -14.61 8.66 3.21
N LEU A 117 -14.37 9.98 3.21
CA LEU A 117 -13.38 10.64 4.07
C LEU A 117 -13.99 11.22 5.35
N GLN A 118 -15.24 10.86 5.68
CA GLN A 118 -15.77 11.18 7.00
C GLN A 118 -14.99 10.36 8.02
N PRO A 119 -14.52 10.97 9.14
CA PRO A 119 -13.89 10.20 10.20
C PRO A 119 -14.83 9.07 10.57
N LEU A 120 -14.32 7.83 10.68
CA LEU A 120 -15.11 6.73 11.22
C LEU A 120 -15.71 7.25 12.53
N ALA A 121 -17.04 7.32 12.59
CA ALA A 121 -17.72 7.77 13.80
C ALA A 121 -17.19 6.93 14.94
N ALA A 122 -16.62 7.59 15.96
CA ALA A 122 -16.12 6.94 17.17
C ALA A 122 -17.23 6.03 17.70
N ALA A 123 -17.03 4.73 17.58
CA ALA A 123 -17.86 3.69 18.14
C ALA A 123 -17.22 3.20 19.44
#